data_AF-A0AA96JF69-F1
#
_entry.id   AF-A0AA96JF69-F1
#
_cell.length_a   1.000
_cell.length_b   1.000
_cell.length_c   1.000
_cell.angle_alpha   90.00
_cell.angle_beta   90.00
_cell.angle_gamma   90.00
#
_symmetry.space_group_name_H-M   'P 1'
#
loop_
_entity.id
_entity.type
_entity.pdbx_description
1 polymer ?
#
loop_
_entity_poly.entity_id
_entity_poly.type
_entity_poly.pdbx_seq_one_letter_code
_entity_poly.pdbx_strand_id
1 'polypeptide(L)'
;MADNHSGNILITSSLSALTPTPYESIYGPTRAFMYSFAQGLREEMREHGVNVTALLPGATATEFHDRAGMQNTAFGDNSRKTDPALVARLGVEALFEGEDHVVGGRARTRRNAWKHRLGSEESKARRFAKLSRPR
;
A
#
# COMPACT_ATOMS: atom_id res chain seq x y z
N MET A 1 -24.89 3.04 0.10
CA MET A 1 -24.19 2.58 1.32
C MET A 1 -24.56 3.49 2.48
N ALA A 2 -24.26 4.79 2.41
CA ALA A 2 -24.60 5.75 3.46
C ALA A 2 -26.11 5.76 3.82
N ASP A 3 -26.99 5.93 2.82
CA ASP A 3 -28.45 5.88 3.05
C ASP A 3 -28.97 4.53 3.59
N ASN A 4 -28.23 3.44 3.32
CA ASN A 4 -28.58 2.09 3.79
C ASN A 4 -27.95 1.76 5.14
N HIS A 5 -27.23 2.71 5.75
CA HIS A 5 -26.48 2.57 7.00
C HIS A 5 -25.61 1.29 7.09
N SER A 6 -25.07 0.85 5.96
CA SER A 6 -24.33 -0.41 5.86
C SER A 6 -23.45 -0.45 4.61
N GLY A 7 -22.25 -1.01 4.77
CA GLY A 7 -21.32 -1.22 3.67
C GLY A 7 -19.88 -1.37 4.12
N ASN A 8 -19.05 -1.82 3.18
CA ASN A 8 -17.61 -1.98 3.36
C ASN A 8 -16.91 -1.44 2.10
N ILE A 9 -15.92 -0.57 2.27
CA ILE A 9 -15.12 0.00 1.18
C ILE A 9 -13.65 -0.35 1.43
N LEU A 10 -13.04 -1.05 0.46
CA LEU A 10 -11.60 -1.34 0.47
C LEU A 10 -10.88 -0.44 -0.52
N ILE A 11 -10.02 0.45 -0.02
CA ILE A 11 -9.21 1.35 -0.84
C ILE A 11 -7.81 0.78 -1.02
N THR A 12 -7.40 0.55 -2.27
CA THR A 12 -6.06 0.04 -2.58
C THR A 12 -5.05 1.18 -2.69
N SER A 13 -4.24 1.34 -1.64
CA SER A 13 -3.07 2.23 -1.60
C SER A 13 -1.79 1.42 -1.90
N SER A 14 -0.69 1.68 -1.19
CA SER A 14 0.58 1.00 -1.34
C SER A 14 1.46 1.22 -0.11
N LEU A 15 2.41 0.32 0.13
CA LEU A 15 3.51 0.57 1.06
C LEU A 15 4.33 1.82 0.67
N SER A 16 4.30 2.21 -0.61
CA SER A 16 4.88 3.45 -1.13
C SER A 16 4.22 4.72 -0.60
N ALA A 17 3.02 4.63 0.01
CA ALA A 17 2.37 5.76 0.68
C ALA A 17 3.16 6.28 1.89
N LEU A 18 4.07 5.47 2.44
CA LEU A 18 4.78 5.75 3.70
C LEU A 18 6.23 6.23 3.49
N THR A 19 6.67 6.36 2.24
CA THR A 19 8.07 6.66 1.90
C THR A 19 8.17 7.55 0.67
N PRO A 20 9.18 8.41 0.55
CA PRO A 20 9.52 9.04 -0.71
C PRO A 20 9.92 7.96 -1.71
N THR A 21 9.57 8.18 -2.97
CA THR A 21 9.70 7.21 -4.07
C THR A 21 10.48 7.80 -5.25
N PRO A 22 11.80 8.00 -5.12
CA PRO A 22 12.64 8.39 -6.26
C PRO A 22 12.47 7.40 -7.44
N TYR A 23 12.50 7.94 -8.67
CA TYR A 23 12.19 7.22 -9.93
C TYR A 23 10.72 6.79 -10.10
N GLU A 24 9.87 7.07 -9.11
CA GLU A 24 8.43 6.80 -9.09
C GLU A 24 7.69 8.01 -8.47
N SER A 25 8.19 9.23 -8.71
CA SER A 25 7.89 10.44 -7.93
C SER A 25 6.43 10.90 -7.97
N ILE A 26 5.62 10.38 -8.89
CA ILE A 26 4.17 10.60 -8.92
C ILE A 26 3.43 9.45 -8.21
N TYR A 27 3.88 8.21 -8.42
CA TYR A 27 3.19 7.03 -7.90
C TYR A 27 3.09 7.03 -6.37
N GLY A 28 4.21 7.21 -5.66
CA GLY A 28 4.20 7.20 -4.19
C GLY A 28 3.28 8.28 -3.58
N PRO A 29 3.41 9.56 -3.97
CA PRO A 29 2.51 10.62 -3.51
C PRO A 29 1.04 10.37 -3.82
N THR A 30 0.70 9.84 -5.00
CA THR A 30 -0.70 9.45 -5.30
C THR A 30 -1.20 8.38 -4.34
N ARG A 31 -0.37 7.40 -3.97
CA ARG A 31 -0.74 6.37 -2.98
C ARG A 31 -0.84 6.95 -1.57
N ALA A 32 0.00 7.92 -1.21
CA ALA A 32 -0.12 8.66 0.05
C ALA A 32 -1.44 9.44 0.12
N PHE A 33 -1.85 10.10 -0.97
CA PHE A 33 -3.19 10.70 -1.08
C PHE A 33 -4.29 9.66 -0.87
N MET A 34 -4.25 8.52 -1.55
CA MET A 34 -5.26 7.46 -1.36
C MET A 34 -5.33 6.94 0.07
N TYR A 35 -4.18 6.83 0.76
CA TYR A 35 -4.16 6.43 2.16
C TYR A 35 -4.80 7.50 3.06
N SER A 36 -4.43 8.77 2.88
CA SER A 36 -5.05 9.89 3.61
C SER A 36 -6.54 10.02 3.33
N PHE A 37 -6.94 9.83 2.07
CA PHE A 37 -8.34 9.86 1.64
C PHE A 37 -9.15 8.74 2.31
N ALA A 38 -8.60 7.52 2.37
CA ALA A 38 -9.26 6.40 3.04
C ALA A 38 -9.48 6.66 4.53
N GLN A 39 -8.50 7.27 5.20
CA GLN A 39 -8.58 7.60 6.62
C GLN A 39 -9.61 8.71 6.90
N GLY A 40 -9.64 9.76 6.06
CA GLY A 40 -10.66 10.81 6.15
C GLY A 40 -12.06 10.27 5.89
N LEU A 41 -12.23 9.54 4.78
CA LEU A 41 -13.52 8.93 4.40
C LEU A 41 -14.01 7.96 5.48
N ARG A 42 -13.12 7.21 6.13
CA ARG A 42 -13.47 6.32 7.24
C ARG A 42 -14.16 7.07 8.38
N GLU A 43 -13.63 8.22 8.78
CA GLU A 43 -14.23 9.00 9.86
C GLU A 43 -15.56 9.61 9.42
N GLU A 44 -15.63 10.18 8.22
CA GLU A 44 -16.87 10.72 7.64
C GLU A 44 -17.96 9.64 7.54
N MET A 45 -17.60 8.40 7.23
CA MET A 45 -18.53 7.29 7.07
C MET A 45 -18.93 6.58 8.37
N ARG A 46 -18.28 6.92 9.49
CA ARG A 46 -18.51 6.26 10.79
C ARG A 46 -19.95 6.42 11.26
N GLU A 47 -20.55 7.60 11.10
CA GLU A 47 -21.95 7.85 11.47
C GLU A 47 -22.96 7.10 10.57
N HIS A 48 -22.52 6.70 9.38
CA HIS A 48 -23.32 5.98 8.41
C HIS A 48 -23.17 4.45 8.51
N GLY A 49 -22.48 3.91 9.51
CA GLY A 49 -22.29 2.45 9.63
C GLY A 49 -21.54 1.81 8.46
N VAL A 50 -20.77 2.60 7.71
CA VAL A 50 -19.97 2.14 6.57
C VAL A 50 -18.50 2.05 7.00
N ASN A 51 -17.93 0.85 6.91
CA ASN A 51 -16.53 0.63 7.20
C ASN A 51 -15.66 0.95 5.98
N VAL A 52 -14.52 1.61 6.19
CA VAL A 52 -13.55 1.94 5.15
C VAL A 52 -12.16 1.46 5.60
N THR A 53 -11.54 0.59 4.80
CA THR A 53 -10.23 -0.01 5.09
C THR A 53 -9.24 0.33 3.98
N ALA A 54 -8.02 0.71 4.33
CA ALA A 54 -6.94 0.91 3.38
C ALA A 54 -6.02 -0.32 3.27
N LEU A 55 -5.91 -0.90 2.08
CA LEU A 55 -4.92 -1.94 1.78
C LEU A 55 -3.62 -1.29 1.31
N LEU A 56 -2.49 -1.62 1.93
CA LEU A 56 -1.14 -1.15 1.58
C LEU A 56 -0.26 -2.31 1.10
N PRO A 57 -0.36 -2.74 -0.17
CA PRO A 57 0.49 -3.81 -0.68
C PRO A 57 1.96 -3.40 -0.73
N GLY A 58 2.84 -4.34 -0.39
CA GLY A 58 4.25 -4.29 -0.81
C GLY A 58 4.43 -4.75 -2.26
N ALA A 59 5.67 -4.98 -2.68
CA ALA A 59 5.95 -5.59 -3.98
C ALA A 59 5.21 -6.94 -4.10
N THR A 60 4.30 -7.02 -5.06
CA THR A 60 3.37 -8.14 -5.27
C THR A 60 3.64 -8.75 -6.65
N ALA A 61 3.61 -10.09 -6.75
CA ALA A 61 3.95 -10.84 -7.97
C ALA A 61 2.82 -10.77 -9.00
N THR A 62 2.62 -9.59 -9.57
CA THR A 62 1.71 -9.29 -10.69
C THR A 62 2.47 -8.62 -11.83
N GLU A 63 1.77 -8.40 -12.93
CA GLU A 63 2.24 -7.63 -14.10
C GLU A 63 2.50 -6.13 -13.80
N PHE A 64 2.25 -5.65 -12.57
CA PHE A 64 2.37 -4.22 -12.23
C PHE A 64 3.77 -3.65 -12.54
N HIS A 65 4.82 -4.33 -12.07
CA HIS A 65 6.20 -3.84 -12.20
C HIS A 65 6.71 -3.98 -13.64
N ASP A 66 6.22 -4.97 -14.38
CA ASP A 66 6.53 -5.13 -15.80
C ASP A 66 5.93 -3.97 -16.62
N ARG A 67 4.64 -3.69 -16.42
CA ARG A 67 3.96 -2.55 -17.06
C ARG A 67 4.52 -1.19 -16.64
N ALA A 68 5.07 -1.10 -15.44
CA ALA A 68 5.74 0.11 -14.95
C ALA A 68 7.17 0.30 -15.49
N GLY A 69 7.66 -0.59 -16.35
CA GLY A 69 9.01 -0.48 -16.93
C GLY A 69 10.14 -0.76 -15.92
N MET A 70 9.86 -1.55 -14.87
CA MET A 70 10.77 -1.76 -13.75
C MET A 70 11.60 -3.04 -13.86
N GLN A 71 11.66 -3.67 -15.03
CA GLN A 71 12.37 -4.93 -15.28
C GLN A 71 13.87 -4.81 -14.94
N ASN A 72 14.47 -3.65 -15.22
CA ASN A 72 15.89 -3.38 -14.94
C ASN A 72 16.14 -2.81 -13.53
N THR A 73 15.23 -3.04 -12.59
CA THR A 73 15.33 -2.59 -11.19
C THR A 73 15.29 -3.77 -10.23
N ALA A 74 15.47 -3.54 -8.92
CA ALA A 74 15.29 -4.60 -7.92
C ALA A 74 13.85 -5.13 -7.86
N PHE A 75 12.88 -4.38 -8.41
CA PHE A 75 11.49 -4.79 -8.48
C PHE A 75 11.15 -5.65 -9.72
N GLY A 76 12.09 -5.88 -10.64
CA GLY A 76 11.91 -6.84 -11.73
C GLY A 76 11.88 -8.29 -11.25
N ASP A 77 12.59 -8.59 -10.15
CA ASP A 77 12.69 -9.94 -9.58
C ASP A 77 11.41 -10.35 -8.82
N ASN A 78 10.68 -11.32 -9.37
CA ASN A 78 9.46 -11.87 -8.75
C ASN A 78 9.74 -12.80 -7.55
N SER A 79 10.95 -13.35 -7.40
CA SER A 79 11.27 -14.33 -6.33
C SER A 79 11.09 -13.78 -4.93
N ARG A 80 11.17 -12.45 -4.79
CA ARG A 80 11.05 -11.73 -3.51
C ARG A 80 9.69 -11.08 -3.30
N LYS A 81 8.77 -11.15 -4.27
CA LYS A 81 7.46 -10.49 -4.18
C LYS A 81 6.47 -11.33 -3.38
N THR A 82 5.43 -10.67 -2.87
CA THR A 82 4.33 -11.32 -2.17
C THR A 82 3.38 -11.95 -3.19
N ASP A 83 2.87 -13.14 -2.87
CA ASP A 83 1.76 -13.77 -3.59
C ASP A 83 0.51 -12.85 -3.61
N PRO A 84 -0.05 -12.51 -4.79
CA PRO A 84 -1.29 -11.75 -4.90
C PRO A 84 -2.46 -12.33 -4.11
N ALA A 85 -2.59 -13.66 -4.02
CA ALA A 85 -3.68 -14.30 -3.28
C ALA A 85 -3.60 -13.98 -1.78
N LEU A 86 -2.38 -13.99 -1.22
CA LEU A 86 -2.15 -13.57 0.16
C LEU A 86 -2.48 -12.08 0.37
N VAL A 87 -2.10 -11.21 -0.57
CA VAL A 87 -2.42 -9.77 -0.48
C VAL A 87 -3.92 -9.53 -0.49
N ALA A 88 -4.64 -10.17 -1.42
CA ALA A 88 -6.10 -10.07 -1.52
C ALA A 88 -6.78 -10.60 -0.25
N ARG A 89 -6.36 -11.77 0.24
CA ARG A 89 -6.88 -12.37 1.47
C ARG A 89 -6.74 -11.42 2.67
N LEU A 90 -5.53 -10.88 2.89
CA LEU A 90 -5.29 -9.94 3.99
C LEU A 90 -6.16 -8.68 3.89
N GLY A 91 -6.38 -8.17 2.67
CA GLY A 91 -7.24 -7.02 2.44
C GLY A 91 -8.70 -7.29 2.76
N VAL A 92 -9.21 -8.45 2.35
CA VAL A 92 -10.60 -8.86 2.59
C VAL A 92 -10.84 -9.17 4.07
N GLU A 93 -9.91 -9.88 4.73
CA GLU A 93 -10.00 -10.17 6.17
C GLU A 93 -10.06 -8.85 6.97
N ALA A 94 -9.11 -7.95 6.75
CA ALA A 94 -9.09 -6.64 7.43
C ALA A 94 -10.34 -5.79 7.16
N LEU A 95 -10.89 -5.87 5.94
CA LEU A 95 -12.13 -5.18 5.59
C LEU A 95 -13.30 -5.67 6.44
N PHE A 96 -13.47 -6.98 6.59
CA PHE A 96 -14.57 -7.54 7.36
C PHE A 96 -14.34 -7.51 8.88
N GLU A 97 -13.09 -7.41 9.32
CA GLU A 97 -12.72 -7.17 10.72
C GLU A 97 -12.90 -5.69 11.14
N GLY A 98 -13.15 -4.79 10.18
CA GLY A 98 -13.35 -3.38 10.46
C GLY A 98 -12.06 -2.61 10.74
N GLU A 99 -10.91 -3.12 10.30
CA GLU A 99 -9.61 -2.47 10.47
C GLU A 99 -9.51 -1.19 9.64
N ASP A 100 -8.82 -0.17 10.14
CA ASP A 100 -8.62 1.08 9.38
C ASP A 100 -7.64 0.88 8.21
N HIS A 101 -6.61 0.04 8.39
CA HIS A 101 -5.66 -0.31 7.35
C HIS A 101 -4.96 -1.65 7.58
N VAL A 102 -4.44 -2.23 6.50
CA VAL A 102 -3.62 -3.45 6.55
C VAL A 102 -2.47 -3.39 5.56
N VAL A 103 -1.30 -3.89 5.98
CA VAL A 103 -0.15 -4.07 5.09
C VAL A 103 -0.28 -5.41 4.35
N GLY A 104 -0.47 -5.34 3.04
CA GLY A 104 -0.56 -6.48 2.14
C GLY A 104 0.81 -7.11 1.90
N GLY A 105 1.22 -8.01 2.80
CA GLY A 105 2.51 -8.68 2.71
C GLY A 105 2.88 -9.55 3.90
N ARG A 106 3.91 -10.38 3.71
CA ARG A 106 4.50 -11.22 4.77
C ARG A 106 5.13 -10.35 5.88
N ALA A 107 5.56 -10.99 6.97
CA ALA A 107 6.20 -10.32 8.12
C ALA A 107 7.33 -9.35 7.72
N ARG A 108 8.13 -9.66 6.70
CA ARG A 108 9.17 -8.76 6.18
C ARG A 108 8.59 -7.44 5.64
N THR A 109 7.50 -7.50 4.88
CA THR A 109 6.81 -6.32 4.33
C THR A 109 6.22 -5.47 5.46
N ARG A 110 5.62 -6.10 6.48
CA ARG A 110 5.11 -5.42 7.67
C ARG A 110 6.22 -4.70 8.45
N ARG A 111 7.39 -5.33 8.63
CA ARG A 111 8.57 -4.68 9.22
C ARG A 111 9.06 -3.48 8.40
N ASN A 112 8.96 -3.53 7.07
CA ASN A 112 9.32 -2.39 6.23
C ASN A 112 8.34 -1.21 6.42
N ALA A 113 7.05 -1.47 6.61
CA ALA A 113 6.06 -0.44 6.95
C ALA A 113 6.46 0.34 8.21
N TRP A 114 6.84 -0.38 9.27
CA TRP A 114 7.34 0.22 10.51
C TRP A 114 8.59 1.08 10.29
N LYS A 115 9.55 0.60 9.48
CA LYS A 115 10.74 1.38 9.10
C LYS A 115 10.40 2.63 8.27
N HIS A 116 9.34 2.59 7.47
CA HIS A 116 8.87 3.75 6.70
C HIS A 116 8.23 4.81 7.60
N ARG A 117 7.54 4.40 8.67
CA ARG A 117 6.96 5.35 9.64
C ARG A 117 8.00 6.04 10.52
N LEU A 118 9.07 5.34 10.89
CA LEU A 118 10.04 5.84 11.89
C LEU A 118 11.33 6.43 11.29
N GLY A 119 11.64 6.15 10.02
CA GLY A 119 12.87 6.62 9.40
C GLY A 119 12.76 8.05 8.83
N SER A 120 13.88 8.79 8.81
CA SER A 120 13.93 10.10 8.15
C SER A 120 13.63 9.99 6.65
N GLU A 121 12.97 11.01 6.08
CA GLU A 121 12.61 11.05 4.65
C GLU A 121 13.83 10.85 3.74
N GLU A 122 14.95 11.46 4.07
CA GLU A 122 16.21 11.31 3.34
C GLU A 122 16.72 9.86 3.35
N SER A 123 16.73 9.20 4.51
CA SER A 123 17.17 7.81 4.64
C SER A 123 16.25 6.85 3.87
N LYS A 124 14.94 7.11 3.92
CA LYS A 124 13.93 6.37 3.19
C LYS A 124 14.09 6.53 1.68
N ALA A 125 14.23 7.77 1.21
CA ALA A 125 14.47 8.10 -0.20
C ALA A 125 15.73 7.43 -0.74
N ARG A 126 16.86 7.53 -0.02
CA ARG A 126 18.13 6.87 -0.39
C ARG A 126 17.99 5.36 -0.50
N ARG A 127 17.27 4.72 0.43
CA ARG A 127 17.03 3.26 0.39
C ARG A 127 16.14 2.88 -0.79
N PHE A 128 15.06 3.62 -1.02
CA PHE A 128 14.15 3.35 -2.14
C PHE A 128 14.87 3.52 -3.48
N ALA A 129 15.64 4.59 -3.65
CA ALA A 129 16.45 4.85 -4.85
C ALA A 129 17.39 3.68 -5.21
N LYS A 130 17.99 2.99 -4.23
CA LYS A 130 18.83 1.82 -4.49
C LYS A 130 18.05 0.65 -5.12
N LEU A 131 16.74 0.59 -4.91
CA LEU A 131 15.86 -0.46 -5.42
C LEU A 131 15.22 -0.07 -6.75
N SER A 132 14.83 1.20 -6.92
CA SER A 132 14.10 1.68 -8.09
C SER A 132 14.98 2.31 -9.18
N ARG A 133 16.26 2.60 -8.92
CA ARG A 133 17.18 3.12 -9.94
C ARG A 133 17.37 2.09 -11.06
N PRO A 134 17.06 2.45 -12.32
CA PRO A 134 17.34 1.59 -13.46
C PRO A 134 18.83 1.24 -13.54
N ARG A 135 19.13 -0.01 -13.88
CA ARG A 135 20.48 -0.51 -14.14
C ARG A 135 20.77 -0.55 -15.63
#